data_AF-A0A0D4ZYY8-F1
#
_entry.id   AF-A0A0D4ZYY8-F1
#
_cell.length_a   1.000
_cell.length_b   1.000
_cell.length_c   1.000
_cell.angle_alpha   90.00
_cell.angle_beta   90.00
_cell.angle_gamma   90.00
#
_symmetry.space_group_name_H-M   'P 1'
#
loop_
_entity.id
_entity.type
_entity.pdbx_description
1 polymer ?
#
loop_
_entity_poly.entity_id
_entity_poly.type
_entity_poly.pdbx_seq_one_letter_code
_entity_poly.pdbx_strand_id
1 'polypeptide(L)'
;MEVIVLDDKLFNQNKLQKDQITHNKNGSRPYYYSFKRNNNNICVPFRTNTRKVPNKYKEKLGNLQPYKPDSAVDLTKSIVLSNEEYQKHKSRANIPSKVNKFLKEPAQRESIERKFDTMLNDYIEAKSKSSNIPLTKISTLQYFHNELNIQDTIDNKLTKNAINELISNGKSNRYNKLQSSLPNEKLDLLDDYETLYEFKNLTDYPAKINSNDMDNPYLEVEKNNKHFTLSALTIKNEPEKHVKDFLNYDIENEKNKDIDLDL
;
A
#
# COMPACT_ATOMS: atom_id res chain seq x y z
N MET A 1 -0.09 -26.67 -9.52
CA MET A 1 0.12 -26.60 -8.06
C MET A 1 0.84 -27.83 -7.61
N GLU A 2 1.85 -27.67 -6.76
CA GLU A 2 2.65 -28.79 -6.26
C GLU A 2 3.22 -28.47 -4.88
N VAL A 3 3.70 -29.51 -4.20
CA VAL A 3 4.51 -29.36 -2.99
C VAL A 3 5.96 -29.59 -3.39
N ILE A 4 6.79 -28.59 -3.14
CA ILE A 4 8.18 -28.55 -3.58
C ILE A 4 9.13 -28.20 -2.44
N VAL A 5 10.40 -28.47 -2.69
CA VAL A 5 11.56 -27.95 -1.98
C VAL A 5 12.13 -26.82 -2.84
N LEU A 6 12.56 -25.73 -2.21
CA LEU A 6 13.42 -24.74 -2.84
C LEU A 6 14.83 -24.92 -2.30
N ASP A 7 15.83 -24.98 -3.17
CA ASP A 7 17.21 -25.17 -2.75
C ASP A 7 17.78 -23.95 -1.98
N ASP A 8 18.82 -24.19 -1.19
CA ASP A 8 19.43 -23.16 -0.33
C ASP A 8 20.15 -22.06 -1.14
N LYS A 9 20.57 -22.34 -2.38
CA LYS A 9 21.25 -21.34 -3.22
C LYS A 9 20.34 -20.17 -3.55
N LEU A 10 19.03 -20.43 -3.69
CA LEU A 10 18.03 -19.38 -3.85
C LEU A 10 18.07 -18.37 -2.70
N PHE A 11 18.13 -18.85 -1.44
CA PHE A 11 18.07 -18.00 -0.26
C PHE A 11 19.34 -17.17 -0.01
N ASN A 12 20.43 -17.52 -0.68
CA ASN A 12 21.68 -16.76 -0.64
C ASN A 12 21.68 -15.56 -1.61
N GLN A 13 20.58 -15.28 -2.32
CA GLN A 13 20.45 -14.08 -3.14
C GLN A 13 20.07 -12.86 -2.30
N ASN A 14 20.65 -11.68 -2.59
CA ASN A 14 20.44 -10.43 -1.84
C ASN A 14 18.96 -10.08 -1.58
N LYS A 15 18.07 -10.39 -2.53
CA LYS A 15 16.62 -10.12 -2.38
C LYS A 15 15.92 -11.02 -1.35
N LEU A 16 16.46 -12.21 -1.08
CA LEU A 16 15.91 -13.20 -0.13
C LEU A 16 16.68 -13.25 1.19
N GLN A 17 17.85 -12.60 1.28
CA GLN A 17 18.58 -12.36 2.53
C GLN A 17 17.94 -11.24 3.37
N LYS A 18 16.65 -11.35 3.67
CA LYS A 18 15.89 -10.39 4.48
C LYS A 18 15.38 -11.06 5.73
N ASP A 19 15.45 -10.39 6.88
CA ASP A 19 15.13 -10.97 8.19
C ASP A 19 13.80 -11.73 8.21
N GLN A 20 12.74 -11.17 7.62
CA GLN A 20 11.40 -11.76 7.64
C GLN A 20 11.33 -13.06 6.81
N ILE A 21 12.21 -13.22 5.82
CA ILE A 21 12.41 -14.43 5.01
C ILE A 21 13.37 -15.39 5.74
N THR A 22 14.47 -14.89 6.32
CA THR A 22 15.48 -15.70 7.02
C THR A 22 14.94 -16.31 8.31
N HIS A 23 13.95 -15.68 8.97
CA HIS A 23 13.15 -16.29 10.06
C HIS A 23 12.45 -17.59 9.66
N ASN A 24 12.31 -17.86 8.35
CA ASN A 24 11.90 -19.18 7.86
C ASN A 24 13.01 -20.24 7.92
N LYS A 25 14.16 -19.92 8.54
CA LYS A 25 15.41 -20.70 8.58
C LYS A 25 16.11 -20.83 7.22
N ASN A 26 16.20 -19.76 6.43
CA ASN A 26 16.98 -19.72 5.17
C ASN A 26 16.78 -20.91 4.21
N GLY A 27 15.56 -21.46 4.10
CA GLY A 27 15.34 -22.63 3.25
C GLY A 27 15.57 -24.00 3.92
N SER A 28 16.14 -24.05 5.13
CA SER A 28 16.29 -25.29 5.92
C SER A 28 14.96 -25.96 6.28
N ARG A 29 13.82 -25.29 6.01
CA ARG A 29 12.48 -25.89 5.97
C ARG A 29 12.02 -25.97 4.51
N PRO A 30 12.41 -27.03 3.78
CA PRO A 30 12.32 -27.04 2.33
C PRO A 30 10.96 -27.57 1.85
N TYR A 31 9.84 -27.00 2.34
CA TYR A 31 8.51 -27.45 1.91
C TYR A 31 7.63 -26.25 1.61
N TYR A 32 7.30 -26.08 0.35
CA TYR A 32 6.44 -25.01 -0.15
C TYR A 32 5.26 -25.57 -0.93
N TYR A 33 4.09 -25.00 -0.70
CA TYR A 33 2.95 -25.16 -1.58
C TYR A 33 3.03 -24.06 -2.65
N SER A 34 2.94 -24.42 -3.93
CA SER A 34 3.07 -23.46 -5.04
C SER A 34 1.81 -23.29 -5.90
N PHE A 35 1.53 -22.04 -6.26
CA PHE A 35 0.49 -21.64 -7.22
C PHE A 35 0.92 -20.35 -7.96
N LYS A 36 0.14 -19.88 -8.94
CA LYS A 36 0.50 -18.71 -9.77
C LYS A 36 -0.35 -17.47 -9.45
N ARG A 37 0.32 -16.30 -9.47
CA ARG A 37 -0.29 -14.96 -9.49
C ARG A 37 0.61 -14.05 -10.34
N ASN A 38 0.02 -13.25 -11.23
CA ASN A 38 0.73 -12.28 -12.08
C ASN A 38 1.99 -12.87 -12.76
N ASN A 39 1.83 -14.04 -13.39
CA ASN A 39 2.91 -14.82 -14.03
C ASN A 39 4.07 -15.28 -13.11
N ASN A 40 3.99 -15.00 -11.81
CA ASN A 40 4.94 -15.44 -10.81
C ASN A 40 4.42 -16.65 -10.03
N ASN A 41 5.34 -17.45 -9.49
CA ASN A 41 5.05 -18.56 -8.61
C ASN A 41 5.06 -18.06 -7.17
N ILE A 42 3.93 -18.22 -6.49
CA ILE A 42 3.77 -17.96 -5.06
C ILE A 42 4.12 -19.25 -4.33
N CYS A 43 5.23 -19.24 -3.60
CA CYS A 43 5.72 -20.37 -2.83
C CYS A 43 5.44 -20.13 -1.35
N VAL A 44 4.57 -20.93 -0.75
CA VAL A 44 4.12 -20.74 0.64
C VAL A 44 4.74 -21.79 1.57
N PRO A 45 5.54 -21.41 2.57
CA PRO A 45 6.27 -22.36 3.39
C PRO A 45 5.39 -23.12 4.37
N PHE A 46 5.81 -24.34 4.68
CA PHE A 46 5.24 -25.16 5.75
C PHE A 46 5.96 -24.83 7.05
N ARG A 47 5.22 -24.43 8.07
CA ARG A 47 5.76 -24.04 9.38
C ARG A 47 5.11 -24.87 10.48
N THR A 48 5.87 -25.20 11.53
CA THR A 48 5.41 -26.05 12.63
C THR A 48 4.99 -25.30 13.90
N ASN A 49 5.24 -23.98 13.94
CA ASN A 49 4.87 -23.11 15.06
C ASN A 49 4.16 -21.87 14.53
N THR A 50 2.89 -22.05 14.15
CA THR A 50 2.08 -20.98 13.57
C THR A 50 0.99 -20.47 14.50
N ARG A 51 1.06 -20.77 15.81
CA ARG A 51 0.03 -20.39 16.79
C ARG A 51 -0.32 -18.90 16.75
N LYS A 52 0.68 -18.04 16.56
CA LYS A 52 0.53 -16.57 16.49
C LYS A 52 0.08 -16.04 15.12
N VAL A 53 0.05 -16.89 14.09
CA VAL A 53 -0.41 -16.48 12.74
C VAL A 53 -1.94 -16.56 12.71
N PRO A 54 -2.64 -15.49 12.31
CA PRO A 54 -4.10 -15.48 12.18
C PRO A 54 -4.62 -16.59 11.25
N ASN A 55 -5.76 -17.20 11.59
CA ASN A 55 -6.35 -18.30 10.79
C ASN A 55 -6.70 -17.88 9.36
N LYS A 56 -7.03 -16.61 9.13
CA LYS A 56 -7.29 -16.06 7.80
C LYS A 56 -6.05 -16.01 6.89
N TYR A 57 -4.84 -16.14 7.44
CA TYR A 57 -3.58 -16.10 6.68
C TYR A 57 -2.81 -17.43 6.72
N LYS A 58 -3.46 -18.53 7.14
CA LYS A 58 -2.82 -19.84 7.16
C LYS A 58 -3.79 -20.97 6.89
N GLU A 59 -3.26 -22.09 6.41
CA GLU A 59 -4.00 -23.34 6.31
C GLU A 59 -3.50 -24.35 7.33
N LYS A 60 -4.36 -24.77 8.26
CA LYS A 60 -3.94 -25.61 9.39
C LYS A 60 -3.71 -27.05 8.93
N LEU A 61 -2.62 -27.63 9.39
CA LEU A 61 -2.25 -29.02 9.12
C LEU A 61 -2.21 -29.88 10.39
N GLY A 62 -2.45 -29.29 11.57
CA GLY A 62 -2.38 -29.98 12.86
C GLY A 62 -3.24 -31.23 12.96
N ASN A 63 -4.46 -31.19 12.42
CA ASN A 63 -5.36 -32.37 12.41
C ASN A 63 -4.81 -33.54 11.60
N LEU A 64 -3.93 -33.27 10.62
CA LEU A 64 -3.28 -34.27 9.78
C LEU A 64 -1.91 -34.69 10.33
N GLN A 65 -1.38 -33.93 11.28
CA GLN A 65 -0.08 -34.14 11.91
C GLN A 65 -0.19 -33.93 13.42
N PRO A 66 -0.76 -34.88 14.20
CA PRO A 66 -1.02 -34.70 15.62
C PRO A 66 0.21 -34.34 16.46
N TYR A 67 1.40 -34.83 16.07
CA TYR A 67 2.67 -34.50 16.71
C TYR A 67 3.20 -33.09 16.40
N LYS A 68 2.52 -32.35 15.51
CA LYS A 68 2.82 -30.98 15.09
C LYS A 68 1.51 -30.18 15.03
N PRO A 69 0.82 -29.99 16.16
CA PRO A 69 -0.54 -29.44 16.20
C PRO A 69 -0.63 -28.00 15.67
N ASP A 70 0.44 -27.23 15.80
CA ASP A 70 0.54 -25.85 15.29
C ASP A 70 1.14 -25.76 13.88
N SER A 71 1.18 -26.88 13.14
CA SER A 71 1.64 -26.88 11.76
C SER A 71 0.63 -26.25 10.80
N ALA A 72 1.13 -25.48 9.84
CA ALA A 72 0.31 -24.85 8.82
C ALA A 72 1.14 -24.50 7.56
N VAL A 73 0.42 -24.30 6.46
CA VAL A 73 0.88 -23.50 5.32
C VAL A 73 0.70 -22.03 5.70
N ASP A 74 1.79 -21.26 5.83
CA ASP A 74 1.77 -19.89 6.35
C ASP A 74 1.97 -18.86 5.24
N LEU A 75 0.87 -18.20 4.86
CA LEU A 75 0.84 -17.26 3.74
C LEU A 75 1.61 -15.97 4.04
N THR A 76 1.80 -15.61 5.31
CA THR A 76 2.54 -14.40 5.70
C THR A 76 4.03 -14.48 5.37
N LYS A 77 4.52 -15.68 5.03
CA LYS A 77 5.91 -15.98 4.70
C LYS A 77 6.09 -16.44 3.25
N SER A 78 5.13 -16.13 2.39
CA SER A 78 5.17 -16.48 0.97
C SER A 78 6.34 -15.82 0.26
N ILE A 79 6.96 -16.54 -0.67
CA ILE A 79 8.02 -16.03 -1.54
C ILE A 79 7.48 -15.98 -2.95
N VAL A 80 7.81 -14.91 -3.67
CA VAL A 80 7.39 -14.72 -5.06
C VAL A 80 8.60 -14.93 -5.95
N LEU A 81 8.48 -15.87 -6.89
CA LEU A 81 9.55 -16.24 -7.81
C LEU A 81 9.07 -16.10 -9.25
N SER A 82 9.93 -15.58 -10.12
CA SER A 82 9.72 -15.71 -11.56
C SER A 82 9.63 -17.19 -11.96
N ASN A 83 9.06 -17.47 -13.14
CA ASN A 83 9.01 -18.84 -13.62
C ASN A 83 10.42 -19.44 -13.80
N GLU A 84 11.39 -18.65 -14.27
CA GLU A 84 12.79 -19.09 -14.42
C GLU A 84 13.40 -19.50 -13.07
N GLU A 85 13.33 -18.61 -12.07
CA GLU A 85 13.86 -18.88 -10.73
C GLU A 85 13.19 -20.10 -10.10
N TYR A 86 11.87 -20.20 -10.25
CA TYR A 86 11.09 -21.33 -9.76
C TYR A 86 11.55 -22.65 -10.38
N GLN A 87 11.67 -22.74 -11.71
CA GLN A 87 12.11 -23.98 -12.37
C GLN A 87 13.55 -24.34 -12.01
N LYS A 88 14.43 -23.33 -11.89
CA LYS A 88 15.85 -23.52 -11.57
C LYS A 88 16.07 -24.09 -10.16
N HIS A 89 15.28 -23.65 -9.19
CA HIS A 89 15.53 -23.92 -7.77
C HIS A 89 14.56 -24.92 -7.12
N LYS A 90 13.53 -25.37 -7.84
CA LYS A 90 12.57 -26.32 -7.30
C LYS A 90 13.06 -27.76 -7.39
N SER A 91 12.71 -28.55 -6.39
CA SER A 91 12.76 -30.01 -6.45
C SER A 91 11.56 -30.63 -5.74
N ARG A 92 11.34 -31.93 -5.92
CA ARG A 92 10.17 -32.62 -5.36
C ARG A 92 10.30 -32.71 -3.83
N ALA A 93 9.27 -32.27 -3.12
CA ALA A 93 9.17 -32.46 -1.68
C ALA A 93 8.77 -33.88 -1.29
N ASN A 94 9.37 -34.39 -0.22
CA ASN A 94 8.89 -35.58 0.48
C ASN A 94 8.09 -35.16 1.73
N ILE A 95 6.76 -35.29 1.67
CA ILE A 95 5.85 -34.97 2.77
C ILE A 95 4.90 -36.14 3.05
N PRO A 96 4.31 -36.24 4.26
CA PRO A 96 3.34 -37.29 4.57
C PRO A 96 2.21 -37.35 3.55
N SER A 97 1.88 -38.55 3.08
CA SER A 97 0.88 -38.77 2.02
C SER A 97 -0.48 -38.14 2.34
N LYS A 98 -0.94 -38.22 3.60
CA LYS A 98 -2.20 -37.59 4.06
C LYS A 98 -2.19 -36.07 3.87
N VAL A 99 -1.06 -35.41 4.17
CA VAL A 99 -0.89 -33.95 3.98
C VAL A 99 -0.85 -33.61 2.50
N ASN A 100 -0.12 -34.39 1.69
CA ASN A 100 -0.05 -34.18 0.24
C ASN A 100 -1.41 -34.33 -0.43
N LYS A 101 -2.17 -35.36 -0.06
CA LYS A 101 -3.53 -35.59 -0.58
C LYS A 101 -4.43 -34.40 -0.22
N PHE A 102 -4.47 -34.03 1.06
CA PHE A 102 -5.26 -32.89 1.55
C PHE A 102 -4.96 -31.59 0.79
N LEU A 103 -3.69 -31.22 0.64
CA LEU A 103 -3.30 -30.00 -0.08
C LEU A 103 -3.63 -30.05 -1.57
N LYS A 104 -3.77 -31.25 -2.14
CA LYS A 104 -4.16 -31.45 -3.53
C LYS A 104 -5.68 -31.51 -3.73
N GLU A 105 -6.50 -31.51 -2.68
CA GLU A 105 -7.96 -31.44 -2.82
C GLU A 105 -8.40 -30.07 -3.38
N PRO A 106 -9.30 -30.01 -4.38
CA PRO A 106 -9.73 -28.75 -5.00
C PRO A 106 -10.17 -27.67 -4.01
N ALA A 107 -11.07 -28.02 -3.08
CA ALA A 107 -11.54 -27.09 -2.04
C ALA A 107 -10.40 -26.53 -1.18
N GLN A 108 -9.34 -27.32 -0.98
CA GLN A 108 -8.22 -26.92 -0.17
C GLN A 108 -7.29 -25.96 -0.91
N ARG A 109 -7.11 -26.18 -2.21
CA ARG A 109 -6.39 -25.28 -3.11
C ARG A 109 -7.08 -23.91 -3.16
N GLU A 110 -8.40 -23.90 -3.38
CA GLU A 110 -9.22 -22.70 -3.40
C GLU A 110 -9.18 -21.95 -2.06
N SER A 111 -9.23 -22.67 -0.93
CA SER A 111 -9.09 -22.07 0.40
C SER A 111 -7.75 -21.35 0.57
N ILE A 112 -6.64 -21.97 0.16
CA ILE A 112 -5.29 -21.40 0.28
C ILE A 112 -5.17 -20.14 -0.59
N GLU A 113 -5.62 -20.20 -1.84
CA GLU A 113 -5.59 -19.05 -2.75
C GLU A 113 -6.46 -17.90 -2.25
N ARG A 114 -7.70 -18.17 -1.82
CA ARG A 114 -8.57 -17.15 -1.24
C ARG A 114 -7.96 -16.50 -0.01
N LYS A 115 -7.29 -17.28 0.85
CA LYS A 115 -6.58 -16.73 2.02
C LYS A 115 -5.38 -15.89 1.61
N PHE A 116 -4.69 -16.24 0.52
CA PHE A 116 -3.62 -15.41 -0.04
C PHE A 116 -4.17 -14.07 -0.53
N ASP A 117 -5.24 -14.10 -1.32
CA ASP A 117 -5.88 -12.89 -1.85
C ASP A 117 -6.42 -12.01 -0.72
N THR A 118 -7.00 -12.62 0.33
CA THR A 118 -7.40 -11.93 1.57
C THR A 118 -6.21 -11.22 2.22
N MET A 119 -5.10 -11.93 2.40
CA MET A 119 -3.88 -11.37 2.99
C MET A 119 -3.31 -10.23 2.15
N LEU A 120 -3.30 -10.38 0.82
CA LEU A 120 -2.82 -9.37 -0.13
C LEU A 120 -3.65 -8.09 -0.02
N ASN A 121 -4.98 -8.22 -0.02
CA ASN A 121 -5.90 -7.08 0.12
C ASN A 121 -5.74 -6.38 1.47
N ASP A 122 -5.68 -7.14 2.57
CA ASP A 122 -5.46 -6.59 3.92
C ASP A 122 -4.10 -5.90 4.03
N TYR A 123 -3.07 -6.43 3.35
CA TYR A 123 -1.74 -5.85 3.31
C TYR A 123 -1.73 -4.51 2.55
N ILE A 124 -2.34 -4.47 1.36
CA ILE A 124 -2.48 -3.24 0.55
C ILE A 124 -3.21 -2.17 1.36
N GLU A 125 -4.32 -2.54 2.00
CA GLU A 125 -5.13 -1.62 2.80
C GLU A 125 -4.38 -1.06 4.01
N ALA A 126 -3.55 -1.87 4.66
CA ALA A 126 -2.72 -1.41 5.76
C ALA A 126 -1.58 -0.51 5.28
N LYS A 127 -0.92 -0.86 4.17
CA LYS A 127 0.16 -0.06 3.59
C LYS A 127 -0.33 1.30 3.11
N SER A 128 -1.47 1.37 2.41
CA SER A 128 -2.04 2.62 1.91
C SER A 128 -2.44 3.61 3.00
N LYS A 129 -2.64 3.14 4.23
CA LYS A 129 -2.91 3.97 5.42
C LYS A 129 -1.64 4.38 6.18
N SER A 130 -0.44 4.05 5.67
CA SER A 130 0.82 4.20 6.40
C SER A 130 0.77 3.57 7.80
N SER A 131 0.04 2.45 7.92
CA SER A 131 -0.21 1.79 9.19
C SER A 131 1.00 0.99 9.65
N ASN A 132 1.41 1.22 10.90
CA ASN A 132 2.56 0.56 11.51
C ASN A 132 2.19 -0.78 12.16
N ILE A 133 1.42 -1.62 11.47
CA ILE A 133 0.83 -2.84 12.03
C ILE A 133 1.72 -4.07 11.80
N PRO A 134 1.57 -5.14 12.59
CA PRO A 134 2.36 -6.36 12.42
C PRO A 134 2.32 -6.93 11.00
N LEU A 135 1.16 -6.93 10.34
CA LEU A 135 1.00 -7.47 8.97
C LEU A 135 1.99 -6.84 7.99
N THR A 136 2.16 -5.52 8.01
CA THR A 136 3.04 -4.80 7.06
C THR A 136 4.52 -4.92 7.41
N LYS A 137 4.85 -5.22 8.67
CA LYS A 137 6.24 -5.39 9.15
C LYS A 137 6.79 -6.80 9.01
N ILE A 138 5.95 -7.80 9.25
CA ILE A 138 6.41 -9.20 9.37
C ILE A 138 6.12 -10.00 8.11
N SER A 139 5.19 -9.54 7.26
CA SER A 139 4.88 -10.21 6.00
C SER A 139 6.04 -10.09 5.04
N THR A 140 6.33 -11.16 4.31
CA THR A 140 7.33 -11.15 3.24
C THR A 140 6.84 -10.40 2.00
N LEU A 141 5.54 -10.08 1.90
CA LEU A 141 4.99 -9.28 0.80
C LEU A 141 5.69 -7.92 0.63
N GLN A 142 6.28 -7.37 1.70
CA GLN A 142 7.03 -6.12 1.66
C GLN A 142 8.22 -6.10 0.69
N TYR A 143 8.65 -7.27 0.20
CA TYR A 143 9.75 -7.39 -0.76
C TYR A 143 9.30 -7.69 -2.19
N PHE A 144 8.00 -7.86 -2.41
CA PHE A 144 7.48 -8.40 -3.68
C PHE A 144 6.37 -7.54 -4.29
N HIS A 145 6.40 -6.21 -4.05
CA HIS A 145 5.37 -5.32 -4.57
C HIS A 145 5.33 -5.30 -6.10
N ASN A 146 6.51 -5.29 -6.74
CA ASN A 146 6.65 -5.23 -8.19
C ASN A 146 6.24 -6.57 -8.82
N GLU A 147 6.73 -7.68 -8.28
CA GLU A 147 6.40 -9.03 -8.75
C GLU A 147 4.91 -9.35 -8.60
N LEU A 148 4.26 -8.77 -7.59
CA LEU A 148 2.82 -8.90 -7.40
C LEU A 148 2.01 -7.81 -8.11
N ASN A 149 2.64 -6.84 -8.78
CA ASN A 149 1.98 -5.72 -9.42
C ASN A 149 0.99 -4.98 -8.49
N ILE A 150 1.42 -4.67 -7.26
CA ILE A 150 0.58 -4.01 -6.24
C ILE A 150 1.06 -2.61 -5.85
N GLN A 151 2.23 -2.16 -6.32
CA GLN A 151 2.82 -0.87 -5.94
C GLN A 151 1.90 0.30 -6.31
N ASP A 152 1.51 0.41 -7.58
CA ASP A 152 0.59 1.46 -8.06
C ASP A 152 -0.75 1.46 -7.32
N THR A 153 -1.26 0.27 -6.95
CA THR A 153 -2.51 0.17 -6.18
C THR A 153 -2.35 0.71 -4.76
N ILE A 154 -1.19 0.46 -4.12
CA ILE A 154 -0.86 1.02 -2.81
C ILE A 154 -0.74 2.54 -2.92
N ASP A 155 0.02 3.03 -3.89
CA ASP A 155 0.30 4.45 -4.06
C ASP A 155 -0.96 5.25 -4.38
N ASN A 156 -1.80 4.79 -5.31
CA ASN A 156 -3.07 5.43 -5.64
C ASN A 156 -4.01 5.53 -4.42
N LYS A 157 -4.09 4.46 -3.61
CA LYS A 157 -4.87 4.51 -2.36
C LYS A 157 -4.25 5.44 -1.33
N LEU A 158 -2.93 5.50 -1.26
CA LEU A 158 -2.20 6.36 -0.33
C LEU A 158 -2.39 7.83 -0.71
N THR A 159 -2.32 8.19 -1.99
CA THR A 159 -2.65 9.51 -2.53
C THR A 159 -4.07 9.91 -2.16
N LYS A 160 -5.05 9.03 -2.40
CA LYS A 160 -6.45 9.27 -2.01
C LYS A 160 -6.61 9.51 -0.51
N ASN A 161 -5.91 8.75 0.32
CA ASN A 161 -5.93 8.94 1.77
C ASN A 161 -5.30 10.28 2.18
N ALA A 162 -4.22 10.71 1.52
CA ALA A 162 -3.58 12.00 1.76
C ALA A 162 -4.51 13.16 1.39
N ILE A 163 -5.13 13.11 0.21
CA ILE A 163 -6.11 14.10 -0.25
C ILE A 163 -7.28 14.23 0.73
N ASN A 164 -7.86 13.10 1.13
CA ASN A 164 -8.99 13.10 2.08
C ASN A 164 -8.61 13.68 3.44
N GLU A 165 -7.40 13.38 3.93
CA GLU A 165 -6.88 13.92 5.18
C GLU A 165 -6.64 15.44 5.06
N LEU A 166 -6.08 15.92 3.95
CA LEU A 166 -5.89 17.35 3.69
C LEU A 166 -7.21 18.11 3.66
N ILE A 167 -8.19 17.63 2.89
CA ILE A 167 -9.51 18.28 2.76
C ILE A 167 -10.23 18.35 4.12
N SER A 168 -10.13 17.29 4.92
CA SER A 168 -10.86 17.18 6.18
C SER A 168 -10.16 17.87 7.35
N ASN A 169 -8.83 17.78 7.42
CA ASN A 169 -8.03 18.11 8.61
C ASN A 169 -6.84 19.04 8.31
N GLY A 170 -6.62 19.44 7.06
CA GLY A 170 -5.47 20.23 6.64
C GLY A 170 -4.14 19.47 6.67
N LYS A 171 -3.03 20.21 6.73
CA LYS A 171 -1.65 19.69 6.81
C LYS A 171 -1.33 19.08 8.18
N SER A 172 -2.10 18.07 8.58
CA SER A 172 -1.98 17.37 9.85
C SER A 172 -0.70 16.51 9.91
N ASN A 173 -0.28 16.07 11.10
CA ASN A 173 0.81 15.10 11.24
C ASN A 173 0.55 13.80 10.44
N ARG A 174 -0.72 13.42 10.31
CA ARG A 174 -1.12 12.26 9.52
C ARG A 174 -0.98 12.54 8.02
N TYR A 175 -1.37 13.72 7.56
CA TYR A 175 -1.14 14.16 6.18
C TYR A 175 0.34 14.10 5.82
N ASN A 176 1.21 14.73 6.62
CA ASN A 176 2.65 14.78 6.38
C ASN A 176 3.27 13.37 6.31
N LYS A 177 2.79 12.43 7.13
CA LYS A 177 3.21 11.03 7.08
C LYS A 177 2.76 10.31 5.80
N LEU A 178 1.56 10.59 5.33
CA LEU A 178 1.07 10.02 4.05
C LEU A 178 1.87 10.62 2.89
N GLN A 179 1.98 11.94 2.80
CA GLN A 179 2.73 12.64 1.77
C GLN A 179 4.18 12.14 1.65
N SER A 180 4.91 12.03 2.78
CA SER A 180 6.30 11.54 2.80
C SER A 180 6.48 10.07 2.38
N SER A 181 5.39 9.31 2.25
CA SER A 181 5.41 7.92 1.81
C SER A 181 5.06 7.76 0.32
N LEU A 182 4.72 8.84 -0.38
CA LEU A 182 4.40 8.81 -1.81
C LEU A 182 5.65 8.89 -2.69
N PRO A 183 5.59 8.31 -3.89
CA PRO A 183 6.62 8.53 -4.89
C PRO A 183 6.47 9.94 -5.51
N ASN A 184 7.56 10.45 -6.08
CA ASN A 184 7.66 11.85 -6.53
C ASN A 184 6.58 12.21 -7.56
N GLU A 185 6.24 11.31 -8.47
CA GLU A 185 5.20 11.51 -9.49
C GLU A 185 3.79 11.74 -8.94
N LYS A 186 3.54 11.46 -7.65
CA LYS A 186 2.26 11.74 -6.99
C LYS A 186 2.26 13.08 -6.25
N LEU A 187 3.41 13.73 -6.11
CA LEU A 187 3.53 14.97 -5.34
C LEU A 187 2.97 16.17 -6.09
N ASP A 188 3.08 16.23 -7.42
CA ASP A 188 2.50 17.32 -8.22
C ASP A 188 0.98 17.40 -8.05
N LEU A 189 0.31 16.25 -8.04
CA LEU A 189 -1.13 16.19 -7.77
C LEU A 189 -1.44 16.69 -6.36
N LEU A 190 -0.65 16.31 -5.36
CA LEU A 190 -0.86 16.81 -3.99
C LEU A 190 -0.64 18.31 -3.88
N ASP A 191 0.35 18.87 -4.56
CA ASP A 191 0.62 20.29 -4.61
C ASP A 191 -0.56 21.08 -5.20
N ASP A 192 -1.26 20.52 -6.19
CA ASP A 192 -2.51 21.09 -6.68
C ASP A 192 -3.59 21.11 -5.59
N TYR A 193 -3.80 20.00 -4.87
CA TYR A 193 -4.76 19.99 -3.76
C TYR A 193 -4.36 20.94 -2.61
N GLU A 194 -3.07 21.05 -2.29
CA GLU A 194 -2.57 22.00 -1.29
C GLU A 194 -2.89 23.45 -1.69
N THR A 195 -2.62 23.80 -2.94
CA THR A 195 -2.93 25.14 -3.49
C THR A 195 -4.42 25.45 -3.39
N LEU A 196 -5.28 24.52 -3.81
CA LEU A 196 -6.72 24.69 -3.73
C LEU A 196 -7.20 24.80 -2.27
N TYR A 197 -6.61 24.02 -1.37
CA TYR A 197 -6.94 24.04 0.06
C TYR A 197 -6.54 25.35 0.74
N GLU A 198 -5.34 25.85 0.46
CA GLU A 198 -4.87 27.14 0.97
C GLU A 198 -5.76 28.27 0.46
N PHE A 199 -6.02 28.32 -0.85
CA PHE A 199 -6.88 29.35 -1.43
C PHE A 199 -8.31 29.31 -0.87
N LYS A 200 -8.88 28.10 -0.70
CA LYS A 200 -10.19 27.90 -0.06
C LYS A 200 -10.25 28.49 1.35
N ASN A 201 -9.15 28.41 2.11
CA ASN A 201 -9.12 28.89 3.49
C ASN A 201 -8.84 30.39 3.61
N LEU A 202 -8.31 31.01 2.55
CA LEU A 202 -8.08 32.45 2.49
C LEU A 202 -9.31 33.23 2.00
N THR A 203 -10.18 32.60 1.20
CA THR A 203 -11.33 33.31 0.61
C THR A 203 -12.47 33.49 1.62
N ASP A 204 -13.06 34.69 1.64
CA ASP A 204 -14.26 34.99 2.41
C ASP A 204 -15.53 34.40 1.79
N TYR A 205 -15.44 33.91 0.55
CA TYR A 205 -16.57 33.39 -0.20
C TYR A 205 -16.81 31.90 0.13
N PRO A 206 -18.07 31.43 0.12
CA PRO A 206 -18.36 30.01 0.20
C PRO A 206 -17.59 29.25 -0.89
N ALA A 207 -16.73 28.33 -0.46
CA ALA A 207 -15.87 27.59 -1.36
C ALA A 207 -15.72 26.12 -0.96
N LYS A 208 -15.67 25.23 -1.97
CA LYS A 208 -15.45 23.79 -1.78
C LYS A 208 -14.56 23.23 -2.88
N ILE A 209 -13.69 22.30 -2.49
CA ILE A 209 -12.86 21.56 -3.46
C ILE A 209 -13.73 20.47 -4.06
N ASN A 210 -13.83 20.44 -5.39
CA ASN A 210 -14.40 19.34 -6.13
C ASN A 210 -13.28 18.36 -6.51
N SER A 211 -13.43 17.11 -6.07
CA SER A 211 -12.47 16.04 -6.28
C SER A 211 -13.15 14.80 -6.89
N ASN A 212 -14.20 15.00 -7.68
CA ASN A 212 -14.90 13.91 -8.36
C ASN A 212 -13.99 13.22 -9.39
N ASP A 213 -13.26 14.03 -10.16
CA ASP A 213 -12.06 13.58 -10.86
C ASP A 213 -10.86 13.88 -9.95
N MET A 214 -10.25 12.83 -9.42
CA MET A 214 -9.17 12.98 -8.45
C MET A 214 -7.93 13.62 -9.09
N ASP A 215 -7.72 13.38 -10.39
CA ASP A 215 -6.52 13.81 -11.12
C ASP A 215 -6.67 15.24 -11.67
N ASN A 216 -7.88 15.80 -11.68
CA ASN A 216 -8.17 17.16 -12.15
C ASN A 216 -9.05 17.92 -11.13
N PRO A 217 -8.52 18.21 -9.92
CA PRO A 217 -9.30 18.90 -8.91
C PRO A 217 -9.50 20.38 -9.26
N TYR A 218 -10.58 20.96 -8.74
CA TYR A 218 -10.83 22.40 -8.85
C TYR A 218 -11.58 22.93 -7.64
N LEU A 219 -11.47 24.23 -7.40
CA LEU A 219 -12.20 24.95 -6.37
C LEU A 219 -13.47 25.57 -6.96
N GLU A 220 -14.62 25.22 -6.40
CA GLU A 220 -15.89 25.91 -6.64
C GLU A 220 -16.03 27.05 -5.64
N VAL A 221 -16.20 28.28 -6.13
CA VAL A 221 -16.36 29.49 -5.31
C VAL A 221 -17.67 30.18 -5.67
N GLU A 222 -18.48 30.53 -4.67
CA GLU A 222 -19.72 31.29 -4.87
C GLU A 222 -19.53 32.76 -4.46
N LYS A 223 -19.58 33.67 -5.44
CA LYS A 223 -19.42 35.11 -5.23
C LYS A 223 -20.55 35.87 -5.92
N ASN A 224 -21.26 36.72 -5.18
CA ASN A 224 -22.34 37.57 -5.71
C ASN A 224 -23.40 36.78 -6.52
N ASN A 225 -23.86 35.64 -5.98
CA ASN A 225 -24.81 34.71 -6.62
C ASN A 225 -24.31 34.13 -7.97
N LYS A 226 -22.99 34.12 -8.21
CA LYS A 226 -22.36 33.47 -9.35
C LYS A 226 -21.39 32.40 -8.87
N HIS A 227 -21.29 31.32 -9.65
CA HIS A 227 -20.34 30.24 -9.41
C HIS A 227 -19.10 30.41 -10.28
N PHE A 228 -17.94 30.25 -9.67
CA PHE A 228 -16.64 30.28 -10.32
C PHE A 228 -15.93 28.94 -10.11
N THR A 229 -15.12 28.56 -11.08
CA THR A 229 -14.28 27.36 -11.03
C THR A 229 -12.83 27.80 -11.19
N LEU A 230 -12.01 27.46 -10.21
CA LEU A 230 -10.58 27.80 -10.18
C LEU A 230 -9.76 26.52 -10.15
N SER A 231 -8.83 26.36 -11.09
CA SER A 231 -7.85 25.29 -11.05
C SER A 231 -6.62 25.71 -10.26
N ALA A 232 -5.85 24.74 -9.76
CA ALA A 232 -4.58 25.02 -9.11
C ALA A 232 -3.62 25.74 -10.07
N LEU A 233 -3.56 25.30 -11.33
CA LEU A 233 -2.74 25.92 -12.37
C LEU A 233 -3.07 27.41 -12.59
N THR A 234 -4.35 27.76 -12.67
CA THR A 234 -4.77 29.16 -12.83
C THR A 234 -4.39 30.02 -11.62
N ILE A 235 -4.55 29.48 -10.40
CA ILE A 235 -4.17 30.17 -9.16
C ILE A 235 -2.65 30.39 -9.11
N LYS A 236 -1.86 29.38 -9.48
CA LYS A 236 -0.38 29.45 -9.49
C LYS A 236 0.16 30.43 -10.55
N ASN A 237 -0.47 30.48 -11.72
CA ASN A 237 0.00 31.32 -12.84
C ASN A 237 -0.44 32.79 -12.73
N GLU A 238 -1.60 33.06 -12.13
CA GLU A 238 -2.16 34.42 -12.00
C GLU A 238 -2.53 34.75 -10.54
N PRO A 239 -1.60 34.62 -9.57
CA PRO A 239 -1.94 34.72 -8.15
C PRO A 239 -2.52 36.08 -7.77
N GLU A 240 -1.95 37.18 -8.26
CA GLU A 240 -2.40 38.55 -7.95
C GLU A 240 -3.85 38.80 -8.39
N LYS A 241 -4.21 38.33 -9.58
CA LYS A 241 -5.58 38.44 -10.11
C LYS A 241 -6.56 37.69 -9.22
N HIS A 242 -6.22 36.45 -8.86
CA HIS A 242 -7.10 35.63 -8.03
C HIS A 242 -7.21 36.15 -6.59
N VAL A 243 -6.12 36.68 -6.03
CA VAL A 243 -6.12 37.38 -4.73
C VAL A 243 -7.06 38.59 -4.76
N LYS A 244 -6.93 39.45 -5.78
CA LYS A 244 -7.80 40.62 -5.96
C LYS A 244 -9.27 40.23 -6.17
N ASP A 245 -9.50 39.21 -6.99
CA ASP A 245 -10.85 38.81 -7.37
C ASP A 245 -11.56 38.01 -6.27
N PHE A 246 -10.87 37.29 -5.39
CA PHE A 246 -11.52 36.35 -4.46
C PHE A 246 -11.11 36.45 -3.00
N LEU A 247 -10.07 37.22 -2.64
CA LEU A 247 -9.58 37.31 -1.26
C LEU A 247 -9.82 38.68 -0.60
N ASN A 248 -10.57 39.59 -1.27
CA ASN A 248 -10.83 40.97 -0.80
C ASN A 248 -9.56 41.71 -0.31
N TYR A 249 -8.40 41.34 -0.88
CA TYR A 249 -7.12 41.88 -0.45
C TYR A 249 -6.88 43.20 -1.18
N ASP A 250 -6.98 44.29 -0.43
CA ASP A 250 -6.84 45.65 -0.95
C ASP A 250 -5.39 46.14 -0.75
N ILE A 251 -4.61 46.10 -1.84
CA ILE A 251 -3.17 46.46 -1.84
C ILE A 251 -2.95 47.92 -1.38
N GLU A 252 -3.95 48.79 -1.52
CA GLU A 252 -3.85 50.19 -1.07
C GLU A 252 -3.75 50.35 0.46
N ASN A 253 -4.26 49.39 1.23
CA ASN A 253 -4.22 49.47 2.70
C ASN A 253 -2.86 49.10 3.32
N GLU A 254 -1.98 48.39 2.60
CA GLU A 254 -0.63 48.07 3.10
C GLU A 254 0.41 49.16 2.85
N LYS A 255 0.26 49.97 1.78
CA LYS A 255 1.14 51.14 1.56
C LYS A 255 1.07 52.17 2.69
N ASN A 256 0.00 52.14 3.50
CA ASN A 256 -0.14 52.96 4.70
C ASN A 256 0.40 52.31 5.98
N LYS A 257 0.78 51.02 5.98
CA LYS A 257 1.34 50.34 7.15
C LYS A 257 2.87 50.40 7.22
N ASP A 258 3.55 50.56 6.08
CA ASP A 258 5.02 50.73 6.05
C ASP A 258 5.48 52.14 6.50
N ILE A 259 4.56 53.06 6.79
CA ILE A 259 4.90 54.40 7.31
C ILE A 259 5.06 54.38 8.85
N ASP A 260 4.56 53.34 9.53
CA ASP A 260 4.57 53.24 11.01
C ASP A 260 5.70 52.33 11.56
N LEU A 261 6.65 51.88 10.73
CA LEU A 261 7.81 51.09 11.18
C LEU A 261 9.16 51.83 11.16
N ASP A 262 9.14 53.15 10.96
CA ASP A 262 10.24 54.02 11.40
C ASP A 262 9.95 54.50 12.83
N LEU A 263 10.37 53.71 13.83
CA LEU A 263 10.77 54.14 15.19
C LEU A 263 11.44 53.01 15.96
#